data_AF-A0A3S9EFN5-F1
#
_entry.id   AF-A0A3S9EFN5-F1
#
_cell.length_a   1.000
_cell.length_b   1.000
_cell.length_c   1.000
_cell.angle_alpha   90.00
_cell.angle_beta   90.00
_cell.angle_gamma   90.00
#
_symmetry.space_group_name_H-M   'P 1'
#
loop_
_entity.id
_entity.type
_entity.pdbx_description
1 polymer ?
#
loop_
_entity_poly.entity_id
_entity_poly.type
_entity_poly.pdbx_seq_one_letter_code
_entity_poly.pdbx_strand_id
1 'polypeptide(L)'
;MEPARTIISNLGGPNAVAKIAGVHRTRVSNWMRAKEAGGTGGMVPFKHVPAMIAAAKERGLELSADDFLPPVAEQEEASQEQAA
;
A
#
# COMPACT_ATOMS: atom_id res chain seq x y z
N MET A 1 -2.80 -7.74 4.33
CA MET A 1 -3.57 -6.53 4.67
C MET A 1 -3.68 -5.67 3.44
N GLU A 2 -4.81 -4.98 3.36
CA GLU A 2 -5.10 -3.97 2.34
C GLU A 2 -4.58 -2.60 2.83
N PRO A 3 -4.30 -1.64 1.93
CA PRO A 3 -4.40 -1.72 0.46
C PRO A 3 -3.18 -2.36 -0.25
N ALA A 4 -2.04 -2.56 0.43
CA ALA A 4 -0.79 -3.00 -0.22
C ALA A 4 -0.92 -4.31 -0.99
N ARG A 5 -1.66 -5.30 -0.47
CA ARG A 5 -1.78 -6.61 -1.13
C ARG A 5 -2.47 -6.51 -2.49
N THR A 6 -3.56 -5.75 -2.61
CA THR A 6 -4.25 -5.55 -3.89
C THR A 6 -3.35 -4.84 -4.89
N ILE A 7 -2.72 -3.73 -4.49
CA ILE A 7 -1.79 -2.99 -5.35
C ILE A 7 -0.63 -3.87 -5.83
N ILE A 8 -0.03 -4.63 -4.92
CA ILE A 8 1.09 -5.51 -5.23
C ILE A 8 0.66 -6.60 -6.20
N SER A 9 -0.53 -7.17 -6.03
CA SER A 9 -1.08 -8.20 -6.92
C SER A 9 -1.34 -7.62 -8.32
N ASN A 10 -1.96 -6.45 -8.41
CA ASN A 10 -2.25 -5.76 -9.67
C ASN A 10 -0.98 -5.41 -10.46
N LEU A 11 0.09 -5.04 -9.76
CA LEU A 11 1.39 -4.72 -10.37
C LEU A 11 2.21 -5.97 -10.79
N GLY A 12 1.64 -7.18 -10.69
CA GLY A 12 2.31 -8.43 -11.08
C GLY A 12 3.10 -9.09 -9.95
N GLY A 13 2.74 -8.78 -8.70
CA GLY A 13 3.25 -9.44 -7.51
C GLY A 13 4.50 -8.81 -6.88
N PRO A 14 4.98 -9.38 -5.75
CA PRO A 14 6.02 -8.77 -4.92
C PRO A 14 7.35 -8.55 -5.64
N ASN A 15 7.72 -9.44 -6.56
CA ASN A 15 8.96 -9.34 -7.32
C ASN A 15 8.92 -8.23 -8.36
N ALA A 16 7.77 -8.01 -9.01
CA ALA A 16 7.60 -6.93 -9.96
C ALA A 16 7.66 -5.57 -9.24
N VAL A 17 6.92 -5.46 -8.12
CA VAL A 17 6.93 -4.25 -7.28
C VAL A 17 8.31 -3.96 -6.70
N ALA A 18 9.05 -4.99 -6.28
CA ALA A 18 10.42 -4.83 -5.80
C ALA A 18 11.34 -4.18 -6.84
N LYS A 19 11.23 -4.61 -8.11
CA LYS A 19 11.99 -4.04 -9.23
C LYS A 19 11.58 -2.59 -9.49
N ILE A 20 10.27 -2.29 -9.50
CA ILE A 20 9.73 -0.94 -9.73
C ILE A 20 10.17 0.02 -8.62
N ALA A 21 10.02 -0.38 -7.36
CA ALA A 21 10.32 0.44 -6.21
C ALA A 21 11.82 0.52 -5.88
N GLY A 22 12.67 -0.27 -6.54
CA GLY A 22 14.11 -0.34 -6.28
C GLY A 22 14.45 -0.88 -4.88
N VAL A 23 13.64 -1.80 -4.35
CA VAL A 23 13.82 -2.37 -3.01
C VAL A 23 13.90 -3.88 -3.04
N HIS A 24 14.46 -4.48 -1.98
CA HIS A 24 14.48 -5.93 -1.84
C HIS A 24 13.05 -6.50 -1.67
N ARG A 25 12.75 -7.65 -2.30
CA ARG A 25 11.43 -8.30 -2.25
C ARG A 25 10.87 -8.49 -0.84
N THR A 26 11.74 -8.73 0.15
CA THR A 26 11.34 -8.91 1.55
C THR A 26 10.71 -7.63 2.12
N ARG A 27 11.16 -6.44 1.72
CA ARG A 27 10.52 -5.18 2.14
C ARG A 27 9.10 -5.09 1.60
N VAL A 28 8.89 -5.48 0.34
CA VAL A 28 7.55 -5.53 -0.27
C VAL A 28 6.66 -6.51 0.46
N SER A 29 7.17 -7.70 0.81
CA SER A 29 6.43 -8.66 1.63
C SER A 29 6.07 -8.11 3.02
N ASN A 30 6.96 -7.33 3.63
CA ASN A 30 6.70 -6.70 4.93
C ASN A 30 5.63 -5.60 4.85
N TRP A 31 5.38 -5.00 3.69
CA TRP A 31 4.30 -4.01 3.56
C TRP A 31 2.92 -4.61 3.80
N MET A 32 2.75 -5.90 3.54
CA MET A 32 1.50 -6.61 3.76
C MET A 32 1.31 -7.10 5.21
N ARG A 33 2.34 -6.95 6.07
CA ARG A 33 2.38 -7.45 7.46
C ARG A 33 1.94 -6.38 8.47
N ALA A 34 1.36 -6.84 9.58
CA ALA A 34 0.89 -6.00 10.69
C ALA A 34 2.00 -5.07 11.17
N LYS A 35 1.64 -3.85 11.59
CA LYS A 35 2.61 -2.91 12.17
C LYS A 35 3.27 -3.52 13.42
N GLU A 36 2.49 -4.23 14.22
CA GLU A 36 2.94 -4.99 15.39
C GLU A 36 3.94 -6.11 15.06
N ALA A 37 3.84 -6.67 13.85
CA ALA A 37 4.76 -7.69 13.34
C ALA A 37 5.95 -7.08 12.56
N GLY A 38 6.20 -5.78 12.69
CA GLY A 38 7.29 -5.06 12.01
C GLY A 38 7.02 -4.72 10.54
N GLY A 39 5.75 -4.77 10.12
CA GLY A 39 5.31 -4.33 8.80
C GLY A 39 4.83 -2.87 8.79
N THR A 40 4.16 -2.47 7.71
CA THR A 40 3.65 -1.10 7.54
C THR A 40 2.15 -0.99 7.81
N GLY A 41 1.50 -2.03 8.31
CA GLY A 41 0.06 -2.00 8.53
C GLY A 41 -0.74 -2.16 7.22
N GLY A 42 -0.14 -2.66 6.14
CA GLY A 42 -0.83 -2.77 4.86
C GLY A 42 -0.64 -1.54 3.97
N MET A 43 0.16 -0.56 4.38
CA MET A 43 0.45 0.64 3.58
C MET A 43 1.75 0.51 2.79
N VAL A 44 1.73 0.99 1.55
CA VAL A 44 2.97 1.17 0.77
C VAL A 44 3.59 2.50 1.15
N PRO A 45 4.91 2.57 1.42
CA PRO A 45 5.57 3.85 1.71
C PRO A 45 5.44 4.86 0.55
N PHE A 46 5.00 6.08 0.85
CA PHE A 46 4.73 7.15 -0.13
C PHE A 46 5.89 7.43 -1.09
N LYS A 47 7.14 7.27 -0.65
CA LYS A 47 8.33 7.45 -1.50
C LYS A 47 8.37 6.56 -2.74
N HIS A 48 7.64 5.44 -2.74
CA HIS A 48 7.59 4.51 -3.86
C HIS A 48 6.34 4.65 -4.73
N VAL A 49 5.34 5.42 -4.27
CA VAL A 49 4.06 5.59 -4.96
C VAL A 49 4.24 6.16 -6.37
N PRO A 50 5.05 7.21 -6.62
CA PRO A 50 5.24 7.74 -7.96
C PRO A 50 5.80 6.70 -8.95
N ALA A 51 6.76 5.87 -8.51
CA ALA A 51 7.34 4.82 -9.34
C ALA A 51 6.31 3.74 -9.69
N MET A 52 5.42 3.39 -8.75
CA MET A 52 4.35 2.41 -8.98
C MET A 52 3.28 2.94 -9.93
N ILE A 53 2.88 4.20 -9.78
CA ILE A 53 1.91 4.84 -10.68
C ILE A 53 2.49 4.94 -12.10
N ALA A 54 3.76 5.31 -12.25
CA ALA A 54 4.44 5.33 -13.54
C ALA A 54 4.42 3.94 -14.20
N ALA A 55 4.83 2.91 -13.46
CA ALA A 55 4.85 1.53 -13.95
C ALA A 55 3.44 0.99 -14.25
N ALA A 56 2.42 1.39 -13.49
CA ALA A 56 1.03 1.05 -13.76
C ALA A 56 0.56 1.67 -15.08
N LYS A 57 0.86 2.96 -15.30
CA LYS A 57 0.52 3.67 -16.54
C LYS A 57 1.18 3.05 -17.77
N GLU A 58 2.45 2.66 -17.66
CA GLU A 58 3.16 1.95 -18.74
C GLU A 58 2.54 0.59 -19.08
N ARG A 59 1.85 -0.03 -18.12
CA ARG A 59 1.18 -1.33 -18.27
C ARG A 59 -0.30 -1.21 -18.61
N GLY A 60 -0.83 0.00 -18.74
CA GLY A 60 -2.26 0.24 -18.96
C GLY A 60 -3.14 -0.11 -17.77
N LEU A 61 -2.59 -0.09 -16.55
CA LEU A 61 -3.36 -0.29 -15.32
C LEU A 61 -3.90 1.06 -14.81
N GLU A 62 -5.19 1.09 -14.50
CA GLU A 62 -5.83 2.21 -13.81
C GLU A 62 -5.47 2.13 -12.32
N LEU A 63 -4.31 2.68 -11.96
CA LEU A 63 -3.84 2.80 -10.57
C LEU A 63 -3.58 4.27 -10.26
N SER A 64 -4.30 4.81 -9.29
CA SER A 64 -4.19 6.20 -8.87
C SER A 64 -3.45 6.31 -7.53
N ALA A 65 -3.18 7.55 -7.10
CA ALA A 65 -2.62 7.78 -5.77
C ALA A 65 -3.63 7.47 -4.64
N ASP A 66 -4.93 7.53 -4.95
CA ASP A 66 -6.01 7.28 -3.99
C ASP A 66 -6.03 5.82 -3.53
N ASP A 67 -5.69 4.89 -4.43
CA ASP A 67 -5.56 3.46 -4.13
C ASP A 67 -4.53 3.15 -3.04
N PHE A 68 -3.57 4.06 -2.80
CA PHE A 68 -2.54 3.92 -1.77
C PHE A 68 -2.97 4.47 -0.40
N LEU A 69 -4.11 5.17 -0.34
CA LEU A 69 -4.67 5.70 0.89
C LEU A 69 -5.32 4.59 1.71
N PRO A 70 -5.37 4.73 3.05
CA PRO A 70 -6.15 3.80 3.86
C PRO A 70 -7.62 3.82 3.41
N PRO A 71 -8.31 2.67 3.39
CA PRO A 71 -9.74 2.65 3.13
C PRO A 71 -10.43 3.55 4.15
N VAL A 72 -11.38 4.37 3.69
CA VAL A 72 -12.07 5.42 4.46
C VAL A 72 -12.93 4.87 5.62
N ALA A 73 -12.86 3.56 5.90
CA ALA A 73 -13.83 2.85 6.74
C ALA A 73 -13.62 2.95 8.27
N GLU A 74 -12.54 3.54 8.79
CA GLU A 74 -12.28 3.52 10.25
C GLU A 74 -11.74 4.87 10.79
N GLN A 75 -12.36 5.96 10.39
CA GLN A 75 -12.15 7.28 11.03
C GLN A 75 -13.47 7.83 11.58
N GLU A 76 -14.29 7.00 12.24
CA GLU A 76 -15.50 7.46 12.96
C GLU A 76 -15.52 7.11 14.47
N GLU A 77 -14.66 6.21 14.97
CA GLU A 77 -14.79 5.74 16.37
C GLU A 77 -13.91 6.47 17.40
N ALA A 78 -12.95 7.30 17.00
CA ALA A 78 -12.02 7.94 17.95
C ALA A 78 -12.52 9.26 18.58
N SER A 79 -13.72 9.73 18.23
CA SER A 79 -14.22 11.05 18.68
C SER A 79 -15.50 11.01 19.53
N GLN A 80 -16.06 9.84 19.86
CA GLN A 80 -17.34 9.77 20.58
C GLN A 80 -17.25 9.49 22.10
N GLU A 81 -16.06 9.43 22.71
CA GLU A 81 -15.93 9.24 24.18
C GLU A 81 -15.74 10.54 24.99
N GLN A 82 -15.86 11.72 24.37
CA GLN A 82 -15.73 13.01 25.07
C GLN A 82 -16.95 13.92 24.90
N ALA A 83 -18.18 13.40 25.04
CA ALA A 83 -19.36 14.20 25.39
C ALA A 83 -20.59 13.30 25.63
N ALA A 84 -20.69 12.65 26.78
CA ALA A 84 -21.96 12.30 27.42
C ALA A 84 -21.75 12.03 28.91
#